data_AF-A0A7S2JER7-F1
#
_entry.id   AF-A0A7S2JER7-F1
#
_cell.length_a   1.000
_cell.length_b   1.000
_cell.length_c   1.000
_cell.angle_alpha   90.00
_cell.angle_beta   90.00
_cell.angle_gamma   90.00
#
_symmetry.space_group_name_H-M   'P 1'
#
loop_
_entity.id
_entity.type
_entity.pdbx_description
1 polymer ?
#
loop_
_entity_poly.entity_id
_entity_poly.type
_entity_poly.pdbx_seq_one_letter_code
_entity_poly.pdbx_strand_id
1 'polypeptide(L)'
;SNVLANYAHQDGLARNAHWAHQTDFCGGLRGAAGYDLVQELSGDVNAKVRGMLRMVGANESYVDEFFPPRSVSGHSSSEALSANDYYRNAEIRQKVQEMYAPDFGLPGLRA
;
A
#
# COMPACT_ATOMS: atom_id res chain seq x y z
N SER A 1 13.95 3.15 -18.61
CA SER A 1 12.99 3.75 -17.67
C SER A 1 13.58 3.73 -16.26
N ASN A 2 12.98 4.46 -15.32
CA ASN A 2 13.38 4.39 -13.90
C ASN A 2 13.26 2.97 -13.34
N VAL A 3 12.31 2.17 -13.86
CA VAL A 3 12.16 0.75 -13.50
C VAL A 3 13.38 -0.07 -13.93
N LEU A 4 13.85 0.03 -15.18
CA LEU A 4 15.06 -0.68 -15.62
C LEU A 4 16.32 -0.24 -14.87
N ALA A 5 16.44 1.06 -14.56
CA ALA A 5 17.54 1.59 -13.76
C ALA A 5 17.50 1.09 -12.31
N ASN A 6 16.31 0.97 -11.72
CA ASN A 6 16.11 0.41 -10.40
C ASN A 6 16.44 -1.10 -10.38
N TYR A 7 16.00 -1.86 -11.40
CA TYR A 7 16.33 -3.29 -11.55
C TYR A 7 17.83 -3.56 -11.70
N ALA A 8 18.59 -2.64 -12.32
CA ALA A 8 20.03 -2.75 -12.46
C ALA A 8 20.80 -2.59 -11.14
N HIS A 9 20.15 -2.11 -10.08
CA HIS A 9 20.73 -1.88 -8.75
C HIS A 9 19.93 -2.60 -7.66
N GLN A 10 19.88 -3.93 -7.73
CA GLN A 10 19.13 -4.78 -6.80
C GLN A 10 19.48 -4.53 -5.31
N ASP A 11 20.74 -4.24 -4.99
CA ASP A 11 21.16 -3.91 -3.63
C ASP A 11 20.57 -2.59 -3.11
N GLY A 12 20.24 -1.67 -4.01
CA GLY A 12 19.55 -0.41 -3.71
C GLY A 12 18.05 -0.62 -3.54
N LEU A 13 17.45 -1.50 -4.35
CA LEU A 13 16.05 -1.92 -4.22
C LEU A 13 15.76 -2.56 -2.87
N ALA A 14 16.60 -3.51 -2.45
CA ALA A 14 16.46 -4.21 -1.18
C ALA A 14 16.61 -3.30 0.06
N ARG A 15 17.18 -2.11 -0.09
CA ARG A 15 17.34 -1.11 0.98
C ARG A 15 16.38 0.06 0.85
N ASN A 16 15.64 0.14 -0.26
CA ASN A 16 14.63 1.16 -0.46
C ASN A 16 13.31 0.66 0.13
N ALA A 17 12.81 1.35 1.15
CA ALA A 17 11.55 1.00 1.82
C ALA A 17 10.34 0.93 0.88
N HIS A 18 10.41 1.57 -0.29
CA HIS A 18 9.37 1.51 -1.31
C HIS A 18 9.41 0.22 -2.14
N TRP A 19 10.58 -0.42 -2.28
CA TRP A 19 10.78 -1.54 -3.21
C TRP A 19 11.25 -2.85 -2.57
N ALA A 20 11.78 -2.83 -1.35
CA ALA A 20 12.13 -4.08 -0.69
C ALA A 20 10.89 -4.84 -0.24
N HIS A 21 11.08 -6.12 0.10
CA HIS A 21 10.01 -6.89 0.69
C HIS A 21 9.58 -6.23 1.99
N GLN A 22 8.27 -5.97 2.13
CA GLN A 22 7.71 -5.34 3.32
C GLN A 22 8.09 -6.11 4.60
N THR A 23 8.26 -7.45 4.51
CA THR A 23 8.75 -8.31 5.59
C THR A 23 10.11 -7.91 6.14
N ASP A 24 10.98 -7.32 5.32
CA ASP A 24 12.32 -6.90 5.72
C ASP A 24 12.28 -5.64 6.61
N PHE A 25 11.17 -4.90 6.57
CA PHE A 25 10.95 -3.67 7.35
C PHE A 25 9.88 -3.80 8.45
N CYS A 26 9.09 -4.89 8.46
CA CYS A 26 8.01 -5.12 9.44
C CYS A 26 8.49 -5.67 10.80
N GLY A 27 9.59 -5.13 11.34
CA GLY A 27 10.04 -5.43 12.71
C GLY A 27 10.96 -6.65 12.85
N GLY A 28 11.54 -7.15 11.76
CA GLY A 28 12.61 -8.17 11.81
C GLY A 28 12.14 -9.61 12.07
N LEU A 29 10.84 -9.87 12.06
CA LEU A 29 10.28 -11.21 12.23
C LEU A 29 10.29 -11.97 10.90
N ARG A 30 10.87 -13.17 10.89
CA ARG A 30 10.94 -14.01 9.70
C ARG A 30 9.63 -14.77 9.50
N GLY A 31 8.73 -14.16 8.72
CA GLY A 31 7.46 -14.78 8.31
C GLY A 31 6.32 -14.62 9.32
N ALA A 32 5.13 -15.05 8.92
CA ALA A 32 3.87 -14.81 9.61
C ALA A 32 3.79 -15.41 11.04
N ALA A 33 4.55 -16.48 11.31
CA ALA A 33 4.48 -17.21 12.58
C ALA A 33 5.02 -16.41 13.78
N GLY A 34 5.79 -15.34 13.55
CA GLY A 34 6.28 -14.47 14.62
C GLY A 34 5.29 -13.41 15.09
N TYR A 35 4.14 -13.27 14.43
CA TYR A 35 3.16 -12.24 14.71
C TYR A 35 1.94 -12.82 15.41
N ASP A 36 1.50 -12.15 16.48
CA ASP A 36 0.24 -12.49 17.17
C ASP A 36 -1.00 -12.23 16.29
N LEU A 37 -0.84 -11.39 15.26
CA LEU A 37 -1.90 -11.05 14.33
C LEU A 37 -1.35 -10.81 12.92
N VAL A 38 -1.97 -11.46 11.92
CA VAL A 38 -1.75 -11.18 10.49
C VAL A 38 -3.12 -10.96 9.85
N GLN A 39 -3.35 -9.75 9.34
CA GLN A 39 -4.62 -9.39 8.70
C GLN A 39 -4.38 -8.49 7.48
N GLU A 40 -5.28 -8.58 6.51
CA GLU A 40 -5.33 -7.67 5.37
C GLU A 40 -5.79 -6.27 5.82
N LEU A 41 -5.15 -5.19 5.36
CA LEU A 41 -5.49 -3.81 5.72
C LEU A 41 -6.61 -3.19 4.85
N SER A 42 -7.40 -3.99 4.13
CA SER A 42 -8.56 -3.56 3.34
C SER A 42 -9.88 -3.71 4.13
N GLY A 43 -10.94 -3.03 3.72
CA GLY A 43 -12.28 -3.20 4.30
C GLY A 43 -12.47 -2.46 5.63
N ASP A 44 -13.10 -3.09 6.62
CA ASP A 44 -13.39 -2.48 7.92
C ASP A 44 -12.14 -2.42 8.82
N VAL A 45 -11.31 -1.40 8.59
CA VAL A 45 -10.09 -1.17 9.37
C VAL A 45 -10.42 -0.79 10.82
N ASN A 46 -11.55 -0.13 11.08
CA ASN A 46 -11.99 0.22 12.45
C ASN A 46 -12.11 -1.06 13.30
N ALA A 47 -12.89 -2.03 12.83
CA ALA A 47 -13.11 -3.29 13.55
C ALA A 47 -11.80 -4.05 13.81
N LYS A 48 -10.88 -4.03 12.84
CA LYS A 48 -9.57 -4.69 12.95
C LYS A 48 -8.69 -4.03 14.01
N VAL A 49 -8.63 -2.70 14.04
CA VAL A 49 -7.88 -1.95 15.06
C VAL A 49 -8.46 -2.17 16.45
N ARG A 50 -9.79 -2.20 16.60
CA ARG A 50 -10.43 -2.57 17.88
C ARG A 50 -10.01 -3.96 18.35
N GLY A 51 -9.99 -4.94 17.44
CA GLY A 51 -9.50 -6.28 17.72
C GLY A 51 -8.07 -6.30 18.26
N MET A 52 -7.16 -5.56 17.63
CA MET A 52 -5.76 -5.43 18.08
C MET A 52 -5.65 -4.83 19.48
N LEU A 53 -6.39 -3.75 19.75
CA LEU A 53 -6.34 -3.09 21.06
C LEU A 53 -6.90 -4.00 22.17
N ARG A 54 -7.95 -4.78 21.89
CA ARG A 54 -8.50 -5.77 22.83
C ARG A 54 -7.48 -6.85 23.19
N MET A 55 -6.70 -7.33 22.22
CA MET A 55 -5.69 -8.37 22.46
C MET A 55 -4.65 -7.94 23.50
N VAL A 56 -4.33 -6.64 23.56
CA VAL A 56 -3.35 -6.08 24.50
C VAL A 56 -3.99 -5.37 25.69
N GLY A 57 -5.32 -5.42 25.84
CA GLY A 57 -6.05 -4.74 26.90
C GLY A 57 -5.98 -3.21 26.85
N ALA A 58 -5.78 -2.63 25.66
CA ALA A 58 -5.67 -1.19 25.47
C ALA A 58 -7.05 -0.52 25.28
N ASN A 59 -7.08 0.80 25.51
CA ASN A 59 -8.29 1.61 25.37
C ASN A 59 -8.66 1.84 23.89
N GLU A 60 -9.91 1.57 23.53
CA GLU A 60 -10.46 1.74 22.18
C GLU A 60 -11.14 3.10 21.92
N SER A 61 -11.14 4.03 22.88
CA SER A 61 -11.95 5.26 22.82
C SER A 61 -11.65 6.17 21.62
N TYR A 62 -10.43 6.08 21.09
CA TYR A 62 -9.98 6.91 19.97
C TYR A 62 -10.07 6.21 18.61
N VAL A 63 -10.57 4.96 18.57
CA VAL A 63 -10.55 4.19 17.32
C VAL A 63 -11.47 4.80 16.27
N ASP A 64 -12.62 5.36 16.65
CA ASP A 64 -13.52 6.03 15.69
C ASP A 64 -12.96 7.36 15.17
N GLU A 65 -12.06 8.00 15.93
CA GLU A 65 -11.40 9.25 15.54
C GLU A 65 -10.33 8.99 14.49
N PHE A 66 -9.47 7.99 14.71
CA PHE A 66 -8.34 7.69 13.82
C PHE A 66 -8.69 6.72 12.69
N PHE A 67 -9.69 5.85 12.88
CA PHE A 67 -10.11 4.83 11.92
C PHE A 67 -11.63 4.82 11.80
N PRO A 68 -12.28 5.85 11.24
CA PRO A 68 -13.73 5.94 11.23
C PRO A 68 -14.39 4.74 10.49
N PRO A 69 -15.50 4.18 11.00
CA PRO A 69 -16.11 2.93 10.52
C PRO A 69 -16.71 2.99 9.08
N ARG A 70 -16.58 4.12 8.39
CA ARG A 70 -17.09 4.34 7.03
C ARG A 70 -16.07 4.96 6.08
N SER A 71 -14.78 5.04 6.46
CA SER A 71 -13.75 5.42 5.50
C SER A 71 -13.39 4.24 4.62
N VAL A 72 -13.39 4.44 3.31
CA VAL A 72 -12.74 3.53 2.37
C VAL A 72 -11.25 3.52 2.73
N SER A 73 -10.81 2.47 3.42
CA SER A 73 -9.42 2.30 3.81
C SER A 73 -8.87 1.05 3.14
N GLY A 74 -7.97 1.29 2.19
CA GLY A 74 -7.33 0.26 1.37
C GLY A 74 -6.64 0.91 0.17
N HIS A 75 -5.46 0.40 -0.20
CA HIS A 75 -4.79 0.75 -1.47
C HIS A 75 -5.41 0.04 -2.67
N SER A 76 -6.35 -0.87 -2.42
CA SER A 76 -7.25 -1.44 -3.41
C SER A 76 -8.57 -0.68 -3.33
N SER A 77 -8.75 0.29 -4.23
CA SER A 77 -10.10 0.75 -4.53
C SER A 77 -10.80 -0.44 -5.20
N SER A 78 -11.60 -1.18 -4.43
CA SER A 78 -12.47 -2.25 -4.94
C SER A 78 -13.49 -1.71 -5.95
N GLU A 79 -13.69 -0.39 -5.95
CA GLU A 79 -14.26 0.33 -7.08
C GLU A 79 -13.10 0.82 -7.94
N ALA A 80 -13.05 0.38 -9.19
CA ALA A 80 -12.18 0.95 -10.19
C ALA A 80 -12.49 2.46 -10.31
N LEU A 81 -11.86 3.29 -9.47
CA LEU A 81 -11.82 4.71 -9.71
C LEU A 81 -11.18 4.83 -11.09
N SER A 82 -11.95 5.32 -12.06
CA SER A 82 -11.38 5.58 -13.36
C SER A 82 -10.22 6.56 -13.15
N ALA A 83 -9.20 6.52 -14.00
CA ALA A 83 -8.08 7.46 -13.88
C ALA A 83 -8.57 8.94 -13.85
N ASN A 84 -9.78 9.21 -14.34
CA ASN A 84 -10.44 10.51 -14.29
C ASN A 84 -10.99 10.86 -12.91
N ASP A 85 -11.44 9.86 -12.13
CA ASP A 85 -11.96 10.06 -10.78
C ASP A 85 -10.83 10.20 -9.76
N TYR A 86 -9.73 9.46 -9.99
CA TYR A 86 -8.54 9.52 -9.15
C TYR A 86 -7.72 10.79 -9.42
N TYR A 87 -7.40 11.09 -10.68
CA TYR A 87 -6.68 12.31 -11.07
C TYR A 87 -7.66 13.40 -11.51
N ARG A 88 -8.31 14.03 -10.53
CA ARG A 88 -9.24 15.15 -10.76
C ARG A 88 -8.61 16.33 -11.51
N ASN A 89 -7.27 16.47 -11.44
CA ASN A 89 -6.51 17.44 -12.21
C ASN A 89 -5.92 16.78 -13.47
N ALA A 90 -6.38 17.23 -14.65
CA ALA A 90 -5.97 16.71 -15.94
C ALA A 90 -4.47 16.89 -16.23
N GLU A 91 -3.85 17.98 -15.74
CA GLU A 91 -2.42 18.25 -15.90
C GLU A 91 -1.58 17.24 -15.08
N ILE A 92 -2.00 16.93 -13.85
CA ILE A 92 -1.33 15.91 -13.02
C ILE A 92 -1.47 14.54 -13.68
N ARG A 93 -2.66 14.20 -14.18
CA ARG A 93 -2.89 12.94 -14.90
C ARG A 93 -1.94 12.80 -16.08
N GLN A 94 -1.80 13.85 -16.89
CA GLN A 94 -0.92 13.84 -18.05
C GLN A 94 0.56 13.68 -17.65
N LYS A 95 1.02 14.41 -16.63
CA LYS A 95 2.40 14.28 -16.14
C LYS A 95 2.70 12.88 -15.62
N VAL A 96 1.75 12.26 -14.93
CA VAL A 96 1.89 10.86 -14.48
C VAL A 96 1.94 9.91 -15.67
N GLN A 97 1.05 10.06 -16.66
CA GLN A 97 1.09 9.24 -17.88
C GLN A 97 2.43 9.37 -18.62
N GLU A 98 2.96 10.58 -18.77
CA GLU A 98 4.26 10.84 -19.41
C GLU A 98 5.42 10.23 -18.61
N MET A 99 5.39 10.33 -17.27
CA MET A 99 6.43 9.79 -16.39
C MET A 99 6.55 8.26 -16.52
N TYR A 100 5.42 7.57 -16.66
CA TYR A 100 5.35 6.10 -16.76
C TYR A 100 5.22 5.60 -18.21
N ALA A 101 5.16 6.48 -19.22
CA ALA A 101 5.01 6.11 -20.62
C ALA A 101 6.04 5.04 -21.09
N PRO A 102 7.32 5.09 -20.67
CA PRO A 102 8.29 4.05 -21.03
C PRO A 102 8.00 2.67 -20.45
N ASP A 103 7.22 2.57 -19.37
CA ASP A 103 6.96 1.32 -18.66
C ASP A 103 5.85 0.49 -19.32
N PHE A 104 4.96 1.10 -20.12
CA PHE A 104 3.97 0.38 -20.94
C PHE A 104 4.61 -0.51 -22.02
N GLY A 105 5.87 -0.26 -22.36
CA GLY A 105 6.65 -1.10 -23.27
C GLY A 105 7.24 -2.35 -22.61
N LEU A 106 7.15 -2.49 -21.28
CA LEU A 106 7.76 -3.61 -20.55
C LEU A 106 6.95 -4.91 -20.71
N PRO A 107 7.61 -6.08 -20.85
CA PRO A 107 6.94 -7.37 -20.92
C PRO A 107 6.05 -7.60 -19.69
N GLY A 108 4.77 -7.91 -19.90
CA GLY A 108 3.80 -8.19 -18.83
C GLY A 108 2.99 -6.98 -18.33
N LEU A 109 3.29 -5.76 -18.80
CA LEU A 109 2.57 -4.51 -18.43
C LEU A 109 1.84 -3.88 -19.62
N ARG A 110 1.42 -4.69 -20.59
CA ARG A 110 0.67 -4.18 -21.75
C ARG A 110 -0.72 -3.71 -21.33
N ALA A 111 -1.09 -2.54 -21.85
CA ALA A 111 -2.42 -1.94 -21.74
C ALA A 111 -3.51 -2.84 -22.35
#